data_AF-A0A1M2ZYJ8-F1
#
_entry.id   AF-A0A1M2ZYJ8-F1
#
_cell.length_a   1.000
_cell.length_b   1.000
_cell.length_c   1.000
_cell.angle_alpha   90.00
_cell.angle_beta   90.00
_cell.angle_gamma   90.00
#
_symmetry.space_group_name_H-M   'P 1'
#
loop_
_entity.id
_entity.type
_entity.pdbx_description
1 polymer ?
#
loop_
_entity_poly.entity_id
_entity_poly.type
_entity_poly.pdbx_seq_one_letter_code
_entity_poly.pdbx_strand_id
1 'polypeptide(L)'
;MIARLGAVARQILVSIDQFAQVLIVGTAYIAGLTSVCPSADETISSYVGRGQLRGARWARAAAAVIDSLFILLGEEPGHCRRNVETACRGLPPTS
;
A
#
# COMPACT_ATOMS: atom_id res chain seq x y z
N MET A 1 -5.99 -22.87 -16.19
CA MET A 1 -4.79 -22.11 -16.61
C MET A 1 -4.95 -20.61 -16.37
N ILE A 2 -6.04 -19.99 -16.87
CA ILE A 2 -6.33 -18.54 -16.70
C ILE A 2 -6.27 -18.09 -15.23
N ALA A 3 -6.90 -18.81 -14.29
CA ALA A 3 -6.86 -18.47 -12.87
C ALA A 3 -5.44 -18.49 -12.27
N ARG A 4 -4.56 -19.40 -12.76
CA ARG A 4 -3.16 -19.49 -12.30
C ARG A 4 -2.34 -18.32 -12.83
N LEU A 5 -2.54 -17.95 -14.10
CA LEU A 5 -1.93 -16.75 -14.69
C LEU A 5 -2.34 -15.48 -13.95
N GLY A 6 -3.63 -15.35 -13.60
CA GLY A 6 -4.12 -14.23 -12.80
C GLY A 6 -3.49 -14.17 -11.41
N ALA A 7 -3.31 -15.31 -10.75
CA ALA A 7 -2.64 -15.35 -9.44
C ALA A 7 -1.17 -14.91 -9.54
N VAL A 8 -0.42 -15.38 -10.54
CA VAL A 8 0.97 -14.97 -10.77
C VAL A 8 1.06 -13.49 -11.14
N ALA A 9 0.20 -13.01 -12.04
CA ALA A 9 0.16 -11.59 -12.41
C ALA A 9 -0.12 -10.70 -11.20
N ARG A 10 -1.02 -11.10 -10.31
CA ARG A 10 -1.27 -10.39 -9.05
C ARG A 10 -0.04 -10.36 -8.15
N GLN A 11 0.67 -11.48 -8.01
CA GLN A 11 1.91 -11.53 -7.21
C GLN A 11 3.00 -10.61 -7.78
N ILE A 12 3.13 -10.54 -9.11
CA ILE A 12 4.05 -9.61 -9.77
C ILE A 12 3.67 -8.15 -9.50
N LEU A 13 2.38 -7.82 -9.55
CA LEU A 13 1.92 -6.46 -9.24
C LEU A 13 2.20 -6.09 -7.77
N VAL A 14 1.96 -7.01 -6.84
CA VAL A 14 2.28 -6.81 -5.41
C VAL A 14 3.78 -6.61 -5.20
N SER A 15 4.62 -7.41 -5.85
CA SER A 15 6.08 -7.29 -5.68
C SER A 15 6.64 -5.99 -6.27
N ILE A 16 6.07 -5.50 -7.38
CA ILE A 16 6.40 -4.18 -7.93
C ILE A 16 6.04 -3.06 -6.94
N ASP A 17 4.87 -3.14 -6.32
CA ASP A 17 4.44 -2.14 -5.33
C ASP A 17 5.32 -2.17 -4.05
N GLN A 18 5.64 -3.36 -3.55
CA GLN A 18 6.58 -3.52 -2.43
C GLN A 18 7.97 -2.98 -2.76
N PHE A 19 8.46 -3.24 -3.97
CA PHE A 19 9.75 -2.71 -4.42
C PHE A 19 9.74 -1.17 -4.48
N ALA A 20 8.69 -0.58 -5.04
CA ALA A 20 8.53 0.86 -5.07
C ALA A 20 8.42 1.47 -3.66
N GLN A 21 7.73 0.80 -2.73
CA GLN A 21 7.64 1.20 -1.33
C GLN A 21 9.03 1.28 -0.68
N VAL A 22 9.84 0.24 -0.84
CA VAL A 22 11.19 0.19 -0.26
C VAL A 22 12.08 1.29 -0.85
N LEU A 23 12.00 1.56 -2.16
CA LEU A 23 12.75 2.64 -2.79
C LEU A 23 12.38 4.01 -2.22
N ILE A 24 11.08 4.32 -2.12
CA ILE A 24 10.60 5.62 -1.67
C ILE A 24 10.88 5.82 -0.17
N VAL A 25 10.43 4.88 0.67
CA VAL A 25 10.57 4.98 2.13
C VAL A 25 12.02 4.78 2.57
N GLY A 26 12.76 3.89 1.91
CA GLY A 26 14.19 3.71 2.16
C GLY A 26 15.00 4.96 1.84
N THR A 27 14.73 5.62 0.71
CA THR A 27 15.37 6.91 0.39
C THR A 27 15.05 7.98 1.44
N ALA A 28 13.78 8.07 1.86
CA ALA A 28 13.37 9.01 2.90
C ALA A 28 14.01 8.69 4.27
N TYR A 29 14.19 7.41 4.60
CA TYR A 29 14.83 6.96 5.83
C TYR A 29 16.33 7.29 5.84
N ILE A 30 17.03 7.01 4.74
CA ILE A 30 18.45 7.37 4.56
C ILE A 30 18.65 8.88 4.64
N ALA A 31 17.72 9.65 4.08
CA ALA A 31 17.75 11.11 4.14
C ALA A 31 17.34 11.70 5.51
N GLY A 32 16.94 10.86 6.48
CA GLY A 32 16.49 11.32 7.80
C GLY A 32 15.12 12.02 7.80
N LEU A 33 14.35 11.91 6.73
CA LEU A 33 13.01 12.51 6.60
C LEU A 33 11.93 11.70 7.33
N THR A 34 12.23 10.44 7.65
CA THR A 34 11.38 9.56 8.45
C THR A 34 12.22 8.68 9.35
N SER A 35 11.73 8.39 10.56
CA SER A 35 12.32 7.39 11.45
C SER A 35 11.78 5.98 11.20
N VAL A 36 10.86 5.82 10.25
CA VAL A 36 10.25 4.53 9.91
C VAL A 36 11.15 3.78 8.94
N CYS A 37 11.71 2.66 9.39
CA CYS A 37 12.44 1.73 8.53
C CYS A 37 11.48 1.10 7.50
N PRO A 38 11.84 1.03 6.20
CA PRO A 38 11.02 0.35 5.19
C PRO A 38 10.92 -1.15 5.49
N SER A 39 9.83 -1.78 5.00
CA SER A 39 9.61 -3.22 5.12
C SER A 39 9.30 -3.80 3.74
N ALA A 40 10.01 -4.86 3.35
CA ALA A 40 9.77 -5.53 2.07
C ALA A 40 8.40 -6.24 2.02
N ASP A 41 7.80 -6.54 3.17
CA ASP A 41 6.47 -7.14 3.27
C ASP A 41 5.34 -6.09 3.13
N GLU A 42 5.69 -4.81 3.02
CA GLU A 42 4.75 -3.70 3.03
C GLU A 42 4.56 -3.06 1.65
N THR A 43 3.29 -2.91 1.27
CA THR A 43 2.84 -2.18 0.09
C THR A 43 2.80 -0.67 0.34
N ILE A 44 2.91 0.16 -0.70
CA ILE A 44 2.76 1.62 -0.57
C ILE A 44 1.38 1.96 0.01
N SER A 45 0.36 1.25 -0.47
CA SER A 45 -1.02 1.43 -0.03
C SER A 45 -1.20 1.17 1.47
N SER A 46 -0.58 0.10 2.01
CA SER A 46 -0.58 -0.21 3.45
C SER A 46 0.18 0.84 4.26
N TYR A 47 1.35 1.27 3.79
CA TYR A 47 2.16 2.30 4.45
C TYR A 47 1.41 3.62 4.59
N VAL A 48 0.82 4.08 3.49
CA VAL A 48 0.02 5.31 3.46
C VAL A 48 -1.25 5.15 4.30
N GLY A 49 -1.92 4.00 4.24
CA GLY A 49 -3.09 3.71 5.06
C GLY A 49 -2.79 3.76 6.57
N ARG A 50 -1.66 3.20 7.02
CA ARG A 50 -1.21 3.34 8.42
C ARG A 50 -0.87 4.79 8.76
N GLY A 51 -0.28 5.53 7.83
CA GLY A 51 -0.07 6.98 7.98
C GLY A 51 -1.38 7.75 8.16
N GLN A 52 -2.43 7.41 7.42
CA GLN A 52 -3.76 8.00 7.57
C GLN A 52 -4.39 7.68 8.93
N LEU A 53 -4.29 6.43 9.39
CA LEU A 53 -4.78 6.03 10.72
C LEU A 53 -4.04 6.75 11.87
N ARG A 54 -2.74 7.04 11.69
CA ARG A 54 -1.94 7.84 12.62
C ARG A 54 -2.22 9.36 12.52
N GLY A 55 -3.13 9.78 11.65
CA GLY A 55 -3.51 11.18 11.46
C GLY A 55 -2.50 12.03 10.68
N ALA A 56 -1.52 11.41 10.02
CA ALA A 56 -0.47 12.14 9.31
C ALA A 56 -1.04 12.93 8.11
N ARG A 57 -0.80 14.24 8.09
CA ARG A 57 -1.31 15.13 7.03
C ARG A 57 -0.71 14.80 5.65
N TRP A 58 0.55 14.38 5.61
CA TRP A 58 1.22 13.95 4.38
C TRP A 58 0.57 12.67 3.81
N ALA A 59 0.06 11.77 4.66
CA ALA A 59 -0.57 10.53 4.24
C ALA A 59 -1.91 10.77 3.54
N ARG A 60 -2.63 11.86 3.88
CA ARG A 60 -3.83 12.27 3.14
C ARG A 60 -3.50 12.74 1.72
N ALA A 61 -2.44 13.52 1.56
CA ALA A 61 -2.00 13.97 0.24
C ALA A 61 -1.47 12.80 -0.60
N ALA A 62 -0.64 11.93 -0.01
CA ALA A 62 -0.12 10.74 -0.67
C ALA A 62 -1.23 9.77 -1.09
N ALA A 63 -2.22 9.53 -0.22
CA ALA A 63 -3.37 8.69 -0.55
C ALA A 63 -4.17 9.25 -1.74
N ALA A 64 -4.37 10.56 -1.81
CA ALA A 64 -5.07 11.18 -2.93
C ALA A 64 -4.33 10.98 -4.26
N VAL A 65 -3.00 11.08 -4.26
CA VAL A 65 -2.17 10.83 -5.46
C VAL A 65 -2.24 9.36 -5.88
N ILE A 66 -2.11 8.44 -4.91
CA ILE A 66 -2.16 6.99 -5.18
C ILE A 66 -3.55 6.58 -5.65
N ASP A 67 -4.61 7.00 -4.95
CA ASP A 67 -5.99 6.75 -5.36
C ASP A 67 -6.25 7.31 -6.77
N SER A 68 -5.70 8.47 -7.14
CA SER A 68 -5.81 9.03 -8.50
C SER A 68 -5.15 8.15 -9.56
N LEU A 69 -3.98 7.59 -9.25
CA LEU A 69 -3.26 6.63 -10.11
C LEU A 69 -4.06 5.33 -10.30
N PHE A 70 -4.64 4.80 -9.23
CA PHE A 70 -5.48 3.60 -9.29
C PHE A 70 -6.83 3.85 -9.99
N ILE A 71 -7.43 5.03 -9.83
CA ILE A 71 -8.62 5.45 -10.59
C ILE A 71 -8.33 5.52 -12.09
N LEU A 72 -7.16 6.05 -12.47
CA LEU A 72 -6.72 6.09 -13.87
C LEU A 72 -6.53 4.68 -14.46
N LEU A 73 -6.20 3.70 -13.61
CA LEU A 73 -6.07 2.28 -13.95
C LEU A 73 -7.41 1.52 -13.87
N GLY A 74 -8.53 2.20 -13.56
CA GLY A 74 -9.88 1.64 -13.59
C GLY A 74 -10.43 1.14 -12.25
N GLU A 75 -9.77 1.43 -11.12
CA GLU A 75 -10.27 1.08 -9.78
C GLU A 75 -11.12 2.20 -9.14
N GLU A 76 -11.96 1.82 -8.17
CA GLU A 76 -12.80 2.77 -7.43
C GLU A 76 -12.01 3.63 -6.41
N PRO A 77 -12.47 4.87 -6.10
CA PRO A 77 -11.83 5.76 -5.13
C PRO A 77 -11.69 5.15 -3.71
N GLY A 78 -10.67 5.57 -2.96
CA GLY A 78 -10.46 5.16 -1.56
C GLY A 78 -9.85 3.77 -1.41
N HIS A 79 -8.97 3.37 -2.32
CA HIS A 79 -8.34 2.04 -2.32
C HIS A 79 -7.47 1.84 -1.09
N CYS A 80 -6.60 2.80 -0.75
CA CYS A 80 -5.66 2.65 0.38
C CYS A 80 -6.38 2.45 1.73
N ARG A 81 -7.48 3.16 1.97
CA ARG A 81 -8.28 3.02 3.19
C ARG A 81 -9.01 1.68 3.23
N ARG A 82 -9.65 1.27 2.13
CA ARG A 82 -10.35 -0.02 2.04
C ARG A 82 -9.38 -1.19 2.19
N ASN A 83 -8.15 -1.09 1.70
CA ASN A 83 -7.16 -2.16 1.82
C ASN A 83 -6.78 -2.42 3.29
N VAL A 84 -6.58 -1.36 4.08
CA VAL A 84 -6.32 -1.49 5.53
C VAL A 84 -7.57 -1.94 6.29
N GLU A 85 -8.75 -1.40 5.97
CA GLU A 85 -10.00 -1.83 6.61
C GLU A 85 -10.33 -3.30 6.29
N THR A 86 -10.05 -3.77 5.08
CA THR A 86 -10.23 -5.17 4.68
C THR A 86 -9.18 -6.08 5.31
N ALA A 87 -7.91 -5.64 5.43
CA ALA A 87 -6.88 -6.37 6.16
C ALA A 87 -7.24 -6.49 7.67
N CYS A 88 -7.81 -5.45 8.28
CA CYS A 88 -8.32 -5.52 9.65
C CYS A 88 -9.58 -6.40 9.79
N ARG A 89 -10.45 -6.46 8.77
CA ARG A 89 -11.62 -7.36 8.75
C ARG A 89 -11.29 -8.79 8.33
N GLY A 90 -10.13 -9.03 7.73
CA GLY A 90 -9.65 -10.33 7.25
C GLY A 90 -8.95 -11.17 8.31
N LEU A 91 -8.99 -10.76 9.59
CA LEU A 91 -8.63 -11.67 10.68
C LEU A 91 -9.64 -12.83 10.67
N PRO A 92 -9.19 -14.10 10.65
CA PRO A 92 -10.11 -15.23 10.84
C PRO A 92 -10.85 -15.04 12.19
N PRO A 93 -12.11 -15.48 12.31
CA PRO A 93 -12.80 -15.43 13.59
C PRO A 93 -11.91 -16.10 14.63
N THR A 94 -11.55 -15.35 15.68
CA THR A 94 -10.87 -15.89 16.85
C THR A 94 -11.72 -17.04 17.37
N SER A 95 -11.22 -18.26 17.20
CA SER A 95 -11.70 -19.45 17.90
C SER A 95 -11.01 -19.53 19.24
#